data_AF-A0A7U9T4G3-F1
#
_entry.id   AF-A0A7U9T4G3-F1
#
_cell.length_a   1.000
_cell.length_b   1.000
_cell.length_c   1.000
_cell.angle_alpha   90.00
_cell.angle_beta   90.00
_cell.angle_gamma   90.00
#
_symmetry.space_group_name_H-M   'P 1'
#
loop_
_entity.id
_entity.type
_entity.pdbx_description
1 polymer ?
#
loop_
_entity_poly.entity_id
_entity_poly.type
_entity_poly.pdbx_seq_one_letter_code
_entity_poly.pdbx_strand_id
1 'polypeptide(L)' 'MEDRHSRKMIAPIVITVLMVMYYVGFFVTCIFMPMPAALKLLFGLAPILLTGVCIFVLAERIKEIRSGEEDDLSNY' A
#
# COMPACT_ATOMS: atom_id res chain seq x y z
N MET A 1 21.57 13.12 -11.14
CA MET A 1 21.53 12.10 -10.06
C MET A 1 20.13 12.01 -9.43
N GLU A 2 19.30 13.06 -9.48
CA GLU A 2 17.88 13.04 -9.05
C GLU A 2 16.97 12.07 -9.82
N ASP A 3 17.30 11.75 -11.07
CA ASP A 3 16.40 10.97 -11.95
C ASP A 3 16.29 9.48 -11.58
N ARG A 4 17.35 8.88 -11.00
CA ARG A 4 17.34 7.45 -10.63
C ARG A 4 16.42 7.17 -9.44
N HIS A 5 16.50 7.98 -8.39
CA HIS A 5 15.65 7.81 -7.20
C HIS A 5 14.19 8.09 -7.53
N SER A 6 13.91 9.16 -8.29
CA SER A 6 12.56 9.52 -8.71
C SER A 6 11.89 8.39 -9.50
N ARG A 7 12.59 7.76 -10.44
CA ARG A 7 12.04 6.65 -11.22
C ARG A 7 11.82 5.38 -10.41
N LYS A 8 12.68 5.10 -9.42
CA LYS A 8 12.54 3.96 -8.50
C LYS A 8 11.33 4.13 -7.56
N MET A 9 10.98 5.36 -7.18
CA MET A 9 9.81 5.64 -6.33
C MET A 9 8.46 5.48 -7.05
N ILE A 10 8.42 5.56 -8.39
CA ILE A 10 7.17 5.44 -9.16
C ILE A 10 6.53 4.06 -8.95
N ALA A 11 7.33 2.99 -9.00
CA ALA A 11 6.83 1.62 -8.87
C ALA A 11 6.10 1.37 -7.53
N PRO A 12 6.70 1.60 -6.35
CA PRO A 12 6.01 1.38 -5.08
C PRO A 12 4.81 2.31 -4.88
N ILE A 13 4.86 3.55 -5.37
CA ILE A 13 3.74 4.50 -5.28
C ILE A 13 2.55 4.03 -6.14
N VAL A 14 2.79 3.62 -7.39
CA VAL A 14 1.72 3.14 -8.28
C VAL A 14 1.05 1.88 -7.71
N ILE A 15 1.85 0.93 -7.21
CA ILE A 15 1.33 -0.31 -6.62
C ILE A 15 0.47 -0.01 -5.38
N THR A 16 0.93 0.89 -4.51
CA THR A 16 0.18 1.27 -3.31
C THR A 16 -1.10 2.02 -3.63
N VAL A 17 -1.10 2.93 -4.61
CA VAL A 17 -2.32 3.60 -5.09
C VAL A 17 -3.32 2.58 -5.64
N LEU A 18 -2.87 1.61 -6.44
CA LEU A 18 -3.74 0.54 -6.97
C LEU A 18 -4.32 -0.34 -5.85
N MET A 19 -3.51 -0.72 -4.86
CA MET A 19 -3.96 -1.47 -3.68
C MET A 19 -5.00 -0.70 -2.86
N VAL A 20 -4.75 0.58 -2.59
CA VAL A 20 -5.69 1.44 -1.87
C VAL A 20 -7.01 1.56 -2.64
N MET A 21 -6.95 1.79 -3.96
CA MET A 21 -8.14 1.84 -4.80
C MET A 21 -8.92 0.53 -4.77
N TYR A 22 -8.23 -0.61 -4.81
CA TYR A 22 -8.86 -1.94 -4.67
C TYR A 22 -9.54 -2.11 -3.32
N TYR A 23 -8.89 -1.75 -2.21
CA TYR A 23 -9.46 -1.86 -0.87
C TYR A 23 -10.65 -0.92 -0.65
N VAL A 24 -10.60 0.30 -1.17
CA VAL A 24 -11.73 1.22 -1.15
C VAL A 24 -12.89 0.65 -1.96
N GLY A 25 -12.63 0.15 -3.18
CA GLY A 25 -13.66 -0.51 -3.99
C GLY A 25 -14.30 -1.70 -3.28
N PHE A 26 -13.48 -2.56 -2.66
CA PHE A 26 -13.94 -3.68 -1.85
C PHE A 26 -14.82 -3.22 -0.68
N PHE A 27 -14.37 -2.22 0.08
CA PHE A 27 -15.13 -1.65 1.19
C PHE A 27 -16.50 -1.10 0.74
N VAL A 28 -16.53 -0.39 -0.39
CA VAL A 28 -17.76 0.13 -0.99
C VAL A 28 -18.70 -1.03 -1.39
N THR A 29 -18.20 -2.08 -2.02
CA THR A 29 -19.03 -3.26 -2.34
C THR A 29 -19.59 -3.96 -1.10
N CYS A 30 -18.82 -4.02 -0.01
CA CYS A 30 -19.31 -4.53 1.28
C CYS A 30 -20.44 -3.68 1.86
N ILE A 31 -20.44 -2.36 1.64
CA ILE A 31 -21.52 -1.46 2.09
C ILE A 31 -22.82 -1.74 1.34
N PHE A 32 -22.75 -1.92 0.02
CA PHE A 32 -23.94 -2.11 -0.83
C PHE A 32 -24.50 -3.53 -0.79
N MET A 33 -23.71 -4.53 -0.40
CA MET A 33 -24.19 -5.90 -0.27
C MET A 33 -25.08 -6.08 0.99
N PRO A 34 -26.22 -6.80 0.86
CA PRO A 34 -27.08 -7.13 1.99
C PRO A 34 -26.45 -8.28 2.80
N MET A 35 -25.48 -7.94 3.65
CA MET A 35 -24.81 -8.87 4.56
C MET A 35 -25.20 -8.62 6.02
N PRO A 36 -25.14 -9.64 6.89
CA PRO A 36 -25.32 -9.45 8.33
C PRO A 36 -24.25 -8.50 8.90
N ALA A 37 -24.64 -7.68 9.89
CA ALA A 37 -23.83 -6.59 10.42
C ALA A 37 -22.44 -7.04 10.92
N ALA A 38 -22.33 -8.23 11.49
CA ALA A 38 -21.05 -8.79 11.96
C ALA A 38 -20.05 -9.03 10.81
N LEU A 39 -20.51 -9.59 9.69
CA LEU A 39 -19.65 -9.78 8.50
C LEU A 39 -19.31 -8.42 7.89
N LYS A 40 -20.25 -7.49 7.86
CA LYS A 40 -20.03 -6.14 7.36
C LYS A 40 -18.95 -5.39 8.15
N LEU A 41 -18.93 -5.57 9.47
CA LEU A 41 -17.90 -5.01 10.35
C LEU A 41 -16.54 -5.68 10.09
N LEU A 42 -16.51 -7.02 10.02
CA LEU A 42 -15.27 -7.78 9.81
C LEU A 42 -14.62 -7.46 8.46
N PHE A 43 -15.39 -7.54 7.37
CA PHE A 43 -14.93 -7.20 6.02
C PHE A 43 -14.75 -5.70 5.80
N GLY A 44 -15.36 -4.84 6.61
CA GLY A 44 -15.15 -3.40 6.58
C GLY A 44 -13.85 -2.99 7.28
N LEU A 45 -13.54 -3.62 8.42
CA LEU A 45 -12.36 -3.30 9.22
C LEU A 45 -11.07 -3.84 8.58
N ALA A 46 -11.12 -5.03 7.98
CA ALA A 46 -9.97 -5.66 7.33
C ALA A 46 -9.27 -4.77 6.26
N PRO A 47 -9.96 -4.22 5.23
CA PRO A 47 -9.34 -3.38 4.21
C PRO A 47 -8.78 -2.06 4.78
N ILE A 48 -9.36 -1.55 5.88
CA ILE A 48 -8.85 -0.35 6.56
C ILE A 48 -7.50 -0.64 7.21
N LEU A 49 -7.39 -1.75 7.95
CA LEU A 49 -6.12 -2.17 8.55
C LEU A 49 -5.06 -2.46 7.49
N LEU A 50 -5.42 -3.18 6.43
CA LEU A 50 -4.51 -3.48 5.32
C LEU A 50 -4.05 -2.22 4.59
N THR A 51 -4.91 -1.21 4.45
CA THR A 51 -4.53 0.09 3.89
C THR A 51 -3.45 0.76 4.75
N GLY A 52 -3.59 0.73 6.07
CA GLY A 52 -2.57 1.23 7.00
C GLY A 52 -1.24 0.51 6.83
N VAL A 53 -1.26 -0.83 6.70
CA VAL A 53 -0.06 -1.63 6.43
C VAL A 53 0.59 -1.26 5.09
N CYS A 54 -0.19 -1.10 4.02
CA CYS A 54 0.32 -0.68 2.71
C CYS A 54 1.02 0.68 2.77
N ILE A 55 0.47 1.64 3.51
CA ILE A 55 1.08 2.96 3.70
C ILE A 55 2.38 2.85 4.51
N PHE A 56 2.40 2.04 5.57
CA PHE A 56 3.60 1.81 6.37
C PHE A 56 4.73 1.21 5.52
N VAL A 57 4.44 0.15 4.77
CA VAL A 57 5.42 -0.49 3.87
C VAL A 57 5.90 0.49 2.80
N LEU A 58 5.03 1.35 2.25
CA LEU A 58 5.44 2.41 1.32
C LEU A 58 6.43 3.37 1.97
N ALA A 59 6.16 3.79 3.21
CA ALA A 59 7.03 4.70 3.94
C ALA A 59 8.42 4.09 4.19
N GLU A 60 8.48 2.81 4.59
CA GLU A 60 9.75 2.09 4.72
C GLU A 60 10.49 2.01 3.38
N ARG A 61 9.81 1.67 2.28
CA ARG A 61 10.44 1.62 0.96
C ARG A 61 10.96 2.96 0.48
N ILE A 62 10.22 4.04 0.71
CA ILE A 62 10.68 5.40 0.40
C ILE A 62 11.93 5.72 1.24
N LYS A 63 11.93 5.33 2.52
CA LYS A 63 13.08 5.54 3.41
C LYS A 63 14.30 4.75 2.95
N GLU A 64 14.17 3.48 2.61
CA GLU A 64 15.26 2.64 2.07
C GLU A 64 15.85 3.21 0.77
N ILE A 65 14.99 3.56 -0.20
CA ILE A 65 15.41 4.16 -1.48
C ILE A 65 16.14 5.49 -1.25
N ARG A 66 15.71 6.29 -0.25
CA ARG A 66 16.32 7.59 0.07
C ARG A 66 17.59 7.46 0.91
N SER A 67 17.68 6.45 1.76
CA SER A 67 18.85 6.14 2.59
C SER A 67 20.00 5.55 1.78
N GLY A 68 19.72 5.05 0.56
CA GLY A 68 20.70 4.34 -0.23
C GLY A 68 20.96 2.91 0.27
N GLU A 69 20.20 2.41 1.25
CA GLU A 69 20.28 1.03 1.75
C GLU A 69 19.99 0.00 0.65
N GLU A 70 19.20 0.36 -0.37
CA GLU A 70 19.03 -0.47 -1.58
C GLU A 70 20.36 -0.75 -2.31
N ASP A 71 21.36 0.14 -2.18
CA ASP A 71 22.64 0.05 -2.88
C ASP A 71 23.64 -0.87 -2.16
N ASP A 72 23.47 -1.09 -0.85
CA ASP A 72 24.38 -1.92 -0.04
C ASP A 72 24.24 -3.42 -0.31
N LEU A 73 23.06 -3.89 -0.74
CA LEU A 73 22.86 -5.28 -1.18
C LEU A 73 23.51 -5.59 -2.53
N SER A 74 23.99 -4.58 -3.28
CA SER A 74 24.72 -4.78 -4.54
C SER A 74 26.20 -5.14 -4.35
N ASN A 75 26.72 -5.09 -3.11
CA ASN A 75 28.10 -5.41 -2.76
C ASN A 75 28.34 -6.88 -2.39
N TYR A 76 27.40 -7.78 -2.69
CA TYR A 76 27.57 -9.23 -2.54
C TYR A 76 27.51 -9.96 -3.89
#